data_AF-A0A914JCS6-F1
#
_entry.id   AF-A0A914JCS6-F1
#
_cell.length_a   1.000
_cell.length_b   1.000
_cell.length_c   1.000
_cell.angle_alpha   90.00
_cell.angle_beta   90.00
_cell.angle_gamma   90.00
#
_symmetry.space_group_name_H-M   'P 1'
#
loop_
_entity.id
_entity.type
_entity.pdbx_description
1 polymer ?
#
loop_
_entity_poly.entity_id
_entity_poly.type
_entity_poly.pdbx_seq_one_letter_code
_entity_poly.pdbx_strand_id
1 'polypeptide(L)'
;MLYWELRRQFRQKWRHLRPIPKGVTYAQYSRRRVIVTFVLFFIGWKVLGVTLSERLLYRPDEKTGEWRYHQPWEMKSIIHSKRVALEEENYPRLPKLTVTDVTQFPLDD
;
A
#
# COMPACT_ATOMS: atom_id res chain seq x y z
N MET A 1 29.84 -14.54 -9.05
CA MET A 1 30.43 -15.33 -7.95
C MET A 1 29.80 -14.96 -6.60
N LEU A 2 29.89 -13.70 -6.14
CA LEU A 2 29.42 -13.26 -4.81
C LEU A 2 27.94 -13.61 -4.46
N TYR A 3 27.02 -13.42 -5.41
CA TYR A 3 25.59 -13.71 -5.19
C TYR A 3 25.31 -15.19 -4.88
N TRP A 4 26.06 -16.10 -5.51
CA TRP A 4 25.87 -17.55 -5.33
C TRP A 4 26.38 -18.04 -3.97
N GLU A 5 27.48 -17.46 -3.49
CA GLU A 5 28.04 -17.71 -2.15
C GLU A 5 27.10 -17.19 -1.06
N LEU A 6 26.58 -15.97 -1.21
CA LEU A 6 25.63 -15.38 -0.27
C LEU A 6 24.35 -16.23 -0.15
N ARG A 7 23.79 -16.66 -1.29
CA ARG A 7 22.62 -17.55 -1.33
C ARG A 7 22.90 -18.90 -0.64
N ARG A 8 24.12 -19.41 -0.74
CA ARG A 8 24.51 -20.67 -0.09
C ARG A 8 24.62 -20.51 1.42
N GLN A 9 25.31 -19.47 1.89
CA GLN A 9 25.44 -19.16 3.32
C GLN A 9 24.06 -18.91 3.94
N PHE A 10 23.19 -18.18 3.25
CA PHE A 10 21.83 -17.94 3.71
C PHE A 10 21.04 -19.24 3.86
N ARG A 11 21.05 -20.13 2.86
CA ARG A 11 20.39 -21.44 2.96
C ARG A 11 20.94 -22.30 4.10
N GLN A 12 22.25 -22.27 4.32
CA GLN A 12 22.88 -23.01 5.42
C GLN A 12 22.46 -22.45 6.78
N LYS A 13 22.50 -21.12 6.97
CA LYS A 13 22.00 -20.44 8.17
C LYS A 13 20.53 -20.78 8.43
N TRP A 14 19.69 -20.74 7.39
CA TRP A 14 18.27 -21.09 7.50
C TRP A 14 18.01 -22.54 7.93
N ARG A 15 18.83 -23.49 7.49
CA ARG A 15 18.72 -24.89 7.94
C ARG A 15 19.14 -25.05 9.41
N HIS A 16 20.15 -24.31 9.86
CA HIS A 16 20.61 -24.37 11.25
C HIS A 16 19.61 -23.71 12.21
N LEU A 17 18.93 -22.65 11.78
CA LEU A 17 17.90 -21.97 12.57
C LEU A 17 16.62 -22.79 12.75
N ARG A 18 16.38 -23.81 11.93
CA ARG A 18 15.18 -24.66 12.01
C ARG A 18 15.57 -26.14 12.06
N PRO A 19 16.16 -26.62 13.18
CA PRO A 19 16.39 -28.05 13.35
C PRO A 19 15.07 -28.79 13.25
N ILE A 20 15.01 -29.81 12.40
CA ILE A 20 13.85 -30.71 12.34
C ILE A 20 13.81 -31.45 13.69
N PRO A 21 12.72 -31.32 14.47
CA PRO A 21 12.65 -31.96 15.77
C PRO A 21 12.68 -33.47 15.59
N LYS A 22 13.72 -34.13 16.13
CA LYS A 22 13.85 -35.59 16.11
C LYS A 22 12.73 -36.18 16.97
N GLY A 23 12.00 -37.16 16.44
CA GLY A 23 10.90 -37.84 17.16
C GLY A 23 9.50 -37.24 16.97
N VAL A 24 9.31 -36.27 16.08
CA VAL A 24 7.99 -35.69 15.78
C VAL A 24 7.45 -36.23 14.46
N THR A 25 6.27 -36.84 14.49
CA THR A 25 5.58 -37.32 13.28
C THR A 25 5.26 -36.15 12.35
N TYR A 26 5.35 -36.37 11.03
CA TYR A 26 5.07 -35.34 10.01
C TYR A 26 3.74 -34.61 10.24
N ALA A 27 2.70 -35.34 10.66
CA ALA A 27 1.38 -34.79 10.98
C ALA A 27 1.39 -33.77 12.14
N GLN A 28 2.25 -33.96 13.14
CA GLN A 28 2.38 -33.02 14.27
C GLN A 28 3.16 -31.77 13.84
N TYR A 29 4.18 -31.96 13.00
CA TYR A 29 4.97 -30.85 12.46
C TYR A 29 4.15 -29.94 11.55
N SER A 30 3.31 -30.51 10.67
CA SER A 30 2.43 -29.75 9.79
C SER A 30 1.39 -28.96 10.59
N ARG A 31 0.72 -29.57 11.58
CA ARG A 31 -0.23 -28.89 12.46
C ARG A 31 0.39 -27.69 13.19
N ARG A 32 1.58 -27.85 13.75
CA ARG A 32 2.30 -26.74 14.41
C ARG A 32 2.59 -25.60 13.46
N ARG A 33 3.05 -25.90 12.22
CA ARG A 33 3.29 -24.87 11.22
C ARG A 33 2.02 -24.10 10.87
N VAL A 34 0.90 -24.80 10.65
CA VAL A 34 -0.39 -24.17 10.33
C VAL A 34 -0.80 -23.19 11.44
N ILE A 35 -0.73 -23.62 12.71
CA ILE A 35 -1.04 -22.76 13.86
C ILE A 35 -0.11 -21.55 13.91
N VAL A 36 1.20 -21.76 13.77
CA VAL A 36 2.18 -20.66 13.80
C VAL A 36 1.95 -19.67 12.66
N THR A 37 1.70 -20.15 11.43
CA THR A 37 1.42 -19.28 10.29
C THR A 37 0.11 -18.52 10.47
N PHE A 38 -0.90 -19.14 11.06
CA PHE A 38 -2.18 -18.51 11.34
C PHE A 38 -2.02 -17.39 12.37
N VAL A 39 -1.33 -17.65 13.48
CA VAL A 39 -1.06 -16.63 14.50
C VAL A 39 -0.21 -15.48 13.94
N LEU A 40 0.85 -15.79 13.19
CA LEU A 40 1.66 -14.76 12.53
C LEU A 40 0.84 -13.93 11.54
N PHE A 41 -0.08 -14.55 10.82
CA PHE A 41 -0.96 -13.84 9.89
C PHE A 41 -1.83 -12.83 10.63
N PHE A 42 -2.44 -13.20 11.76
CA PHE A 42 -3.24 -12.27 12.55
C PHE A 42 -2.44 -11.11 13.12
N ILE A 43 -1.23 -11.39 13.63
CA ILE A 43 -0.32 -10.35 14.14
C ILE A 43 0.07 -9.41 13.00
N GLY A 44 0.52 -9.96 11.87
CA GLY A 44 0.89 -9.18 10.69
C GLY A 44 -0.28 -8.34 10.16
N TRP A 45 -1.48 -8.92 10.09
CA TRP A 45 -2.70 -8.23 9.67
C TRP A 45 -3.05 -7.07 10.60
N LYS A 46 -2.95 -7.27 11.91
CA LYS A 46 -3.18 -6.22 12.91
C LYS A 46 -2.16 -5.09 12.80
N VAL A 47 -0.87 -5.43 12.73
CA VAL A 47 0.21 -4.45 12.57
C VAL A 47 0.05 -3.67 11.27
N LEU A 48 -0.30 -4.35 10.17
CA LEU A 48 -0.54 -3.73 8.89
C LEU A 48 -1.76 -2.80 8.95
N GLY A 49 -2.84 -3.20 9.61
CA GLY A 49 -4.00 -2.34 9.82
C GLY A 49 -3.70 -1.09 10.65
N VAL A 50 -2.94 -1.23 11.73
CA VAL A 50 -2.52 -0.09 12.58
C VAL A 50 -1.62 0.86 11.81
N THR A 51 -0.58 0.34 11.15
CA THR A 51 0.37 1.19 10.40
C THR A 51 -0.29 1.87 9.21
N LEU A 52 -1.21 1.21 8.50
CA LEU A 52 -2.00 1.82 7.42
C LEU A 52 -2.92 2.92 7.95
N SER A 53 -3.56 2.68 9.10
CA SER A 53 -4.40 3.66 9.79
C SER A 53 -3.58 4.87 10.24
N GLU A 54 -2.44 4.66 10.89
CA GLU A 54 -1.55 5.74 11.32
C GLU A 54 -1.08 6.59 10.14
N ARG A 55 -0.65 5.95 9.05
CA ARG A 55 -0.20 6.69 7.85
C ARG A 55 -1.31 7.44 7.13
N LEU A 56 -2.53 6.92 7.11
CA LEU A 56 -3.65 7.55 6.42
C LEU A 56 -4.30 8.66 7.25
N LEU A 57 -4.32 8.51 8.58
CA LEU A 57 -5.08 9.38 9.45
C LEU A 57 -4.25 10.49 10.07
N TYR A 58 -2.92 10.35 10.18
CA TYR A 58 -2.09 11.38 10.81
C TYR A 58 -1.35 12.26 9.80
N ARG A 59 -1.42 13.57 10.02
CA ARG A 59 -0.61 14.59 9.33
C ARG A 59 0.28 15.32 10.35
N PRO A 60 1.54 15.66 10.00
CA PRO A 60 2.31 16.61 10.79
C PRO A 60 1.67 18.00 10.69
N ASP A 61 1.28 18.58 11.82
CA ASP A 61 0.75 19.95 11.87
C ASP A 61 1.91 20.94 11.71
N GLU A 62 1.85 21.79 10.68
CA GLU A 62 2.94 22.70 10.30
C GLU A 62 3.15 23.81 11.34
N LYS A 63 2.16 24.08 12.21
CA LYS A 63 2.23 25.15 13.20
C LYS A 63 2.76 24.70 14.56
N THR A 64 2.45 23.48 14.96
CA THR A 64 2.82 22.93 16.28
C THR A 64 3.84 21.80 16.20
N GLY A 65 4.07 21.22 15.03
CA GLY A 65 4.97 20.07 14.84
C GLY A 65 4.42 18.76 15.39
N GLU A 66 3.18 18.75 15.90
CA GLU A 66 2.55 17.57 16.49
C GLU A 66 1.80 16.74 15.43
N TRP A 67 1.72 15.43 15.66
CA TRP A 67 0.95 14.52 14.83
C TRP A 67 -0.54 14.66 15.14
N ARG A 68 -1.30 15.21 14.19
CA ARG A 68 -2.73 15.43 14.35
C ARG A 68 -3.54 14.48 13.47
N TYR A 69 -4.66 13.99 14.02
CA TYR A 69 -5.67 13.23 13.28
C TYR A 69 -6.40 14.11 12.26
N HIS A 70 -6.55 13.59 11.04
CA HIS A 70 -7.42 14.16 10.02
C HIS A 70 -8.87 14.18 10.49
N GLN A 71 -9.50 15.35 10.37
CA GLN A 71 -10.92 15.48 10.60
C GLN A 71 -11.69 14.88 9.38
N PRO A 72 -12.87 14.26 9.57
CA PRO A 72 -13.58 13.57 8.48
C PRO A 72 -13.89 14.43 7.25
N TRP A 73 -14.07 15.74 7.42
CA TRP A 73 -14.33 16.67 6.32
C TRP A 73 -13.07 17.00 5.49
N GLU A 74 -11.90 17.06 6.11
CA GLU A 74 -10.62 17.30 5.43
C GLU A 74 -10.24 16.12 4.53
N MET A 75 -10.59 14.91 4.95
CA MET A 75 -10.32 13.71 4.18
C MET A 75 -11.05 13.73 2.82
N LYS A 76 -12.31 14.22 2.80
CA LYS A 76 -13.10 14.29 1.57
C LYS A 76 -12.50 15.23 0.53
N SER A 77 -12.00 16.39 0.96
CA SER A 77 -11.38 17.36 0.04
C SER A 77 -10.07 16.83 -0.53
N ILE A 78 -9.25 16.14 0.29
CA ILE A 78 -8.00 15.51 -0.16
C ILE A 78 -8.26 14.38 -1.15
N ILE A 79 -9.29 13.55 -0.92
CA ILE A 79 -9.66 12.48 -1.87
C ILE A 79 -10.12 13.07 -3.20
N HIS A 80 -10.93 14.14 -3.15
CA HIS A 80 -11.41 14.81 -4.35
C HIS A 80 -10.24 15.44 -5.14
N SER A 81 -9.31 16.13 -4.47
CA SER A 81 -8.16 16.74 -5.15
C SER A 81 -7.24 15.70 -5.78
N LYS A 82 -7.02 14.56 -5.11
CA LYS A 82 -6.24 13.44 -5.67
C LYS A 82 -6.93 12.81 -6.88
N ARG A 83 -8.27 12.65 -6.84
CA ARG A 83 -9.03 12.15 -8.00
C ARG A 83 -8.91 13.10 -9.19
N VAL A 84 -9.11 14.39 -8.98
CA VAL A 84 -8.99 15.39 -10.04
C VAL A 84 -7.57 15.42 -10.61
N ALA A 85 -6.53 15.35 -9.77
CA ALA A 85 -5.14 15.28 -10.23
C ALA A 85 -4.85 14.02 -11.06
N LEU A 86 -5.39 12.86 -10.67
CA LEU A 86 -5.26 11.61 -11.44
C LEU A 86 -6.06 11.66 -12.75
N GLU A 87 -7.21 12.31 -12.76
CA GLU A 87 -8.00 12.53 -13.98
C GLU A 87 -7.26 13.46 -14.95
N GLU A 88 -6.60 14.51 -14.44
CA GLU A 88 -5.77 15.41 -15.25
C GLU A 88 -4.53 14.72 -15.82
N GLU A 89 -3.94 13.77 -15.10
CA GLU A 89 -2.79 12.99 -15.57
C GLU A 89 -3.19 11.97 -16.66
N ASN A 90 -4.34 11.31 -16.50
CA ASN A 90 -4.83 10.33 -17.48
C ASN A 90 -5.45 10.98 -18.73
N TYR A 91 -6.04 12.17 -18.58
CA TYR A 91 -6.64 12.93 -19.67
C TYR A 91 -6.18 14.39 -19.55
N PRO A 92 -5.03 14.78 -20.14
CA PRO A 92 -4.63 16.18 -20.16
C PRO A 92 -5.77 16.97 -20.80
N ARG A 93 -6.36 17.89 -20.02
CA ARG A 93 -7.58 18.61 -20.42
C ARG A 93 -7.38 19.18 -21.82
N LEU A 94 -8.14 18.67 -22.79
CA LEU A 94 -8.32 19.38 -24.05
C LEU A 94 -8.79 20.80 -23.69
N PRO A 95 -8.28 21.84 -24.37
CA PRO A 95 -8.64 23.22 -24.07
C PRO A 95 -10.16 23.32 -24.05
N LYS A 96 -10.70 23.92 -22.98
CA LYS A 96 -12.14 24.16 -22.88
C LYS A 96 -12.52 25.03 -24.08
N LEU A 97 -13.18 24.43 -25.06
CA LEU A 97 -13.82 25.15 -26.15
C LEU A 97 -14.83 26.09 -25.49
N THR A 98 -14.47 27.36 -25.43
CA THR A 98 -15.41 28.42 -25.06
C THR A 98 -16.51 28.41 -26.11
N VAL A 99 -17.77 28.51 -25.67
CA VAL A 99 -18.98 28.40 -26.50
C VAL A 99 -19.00 29.36 -27.71
N THR A 100 -18.11 30.35 -27.73
CA THR A 100 -17.86 31.25 -28.87
C THR A 100 -17.32 30.60 -30.14
N ASP A 101 -16.72 29.41 -30.09
CA ASP A 101 -16.18 28.73 -31.30
C ASP A 101 -17.25 27.97 -32.10
N VAL A 102 -18.47 27.81 -31.58
CA VAL A 102 -19.51 27.02 -32.25
C VAL A 102 -20.28 27.83 -33.32
N THR A 103 -20.16 29.17 -33.31
CA THR A 103 -20.96 30.05 -34.18
C THR A 103 -20.36 30.34 -35.56
N GLN A 104 -19.31 29.63 -35.99
CA GLN A 104 -18.63 29.90 -37.28
C GLN A 104 -18.95 28.92 -38.41
N PHE A 105 -20.01 28.11 -38.32
CA PHE A 105 -20.49 27.42 -39.53
C PHE A 105 -21.35 28.39 -40.34
N PRO A 106 -20.89 28.89 -41.51
CA PRO A 106 -21.79 29.59 -42.41
C PRO A 106 -22.82 28.55 -42.88
N LEU A 107 -24.11 28.82 -42.63
CA LEU A 107 -25.15 28.17 -43.42
C LEU A 107 -25.07 28.81 -44.81
N ASP A 108 -24.76 28.00 -45.82
CA ASP A 108 -24.86 28.41 -47.22
C ASP A 108 -26.30 28.84 -47.52
N ASP A 109 -26.45 30.03 -48.11
CA ASP A 109 -27.71 30.64 -48.59
C ASP A 109 -28.35 29.84 -49.74
#